data_AF-A0A9P6J1I1-F1
#
_entry.id   AF-A0A9P6J1I1-F1
#
_cell.length_a   1.000
_cell.length_b   1.000
_cell.length_c   1.000
_cell.angle_alpha   90.00
_cell.angle_beta   90.00
_cell.angle_gamma   90.00
#
_symmetry.space_group_name_H-M   'P 1'
#
loop_
_entity.id
_entity.type
_entity.pdbx_description
1 polymer ?
#
loop_
_entity_poly.entity_id
_entity_poly.type
_entity_poly.pdbx_seq_one_letter_code
_entity_poly.pdbx_strand_id
1 'polypeptide(L)'
;MWGNEADRKHRLEEILQREDNVDSDKDLDLAELEDQAKIESQQMDEELAAAQATAEGFCVECKDQEAFFSCEQCAEDFCEVCYAMLHRTGNRVRHIKEELFKPDAASTVAPSISGVSTSTSKGSSMSDETLADLPESKVIVSSGSSTFGDWIIDRSKYIPMRLDLTERKLLRLLEAALNVSEYTDKVDILSYTSKSKRIVHQIKDLCAIISGLVVANDYRRGQELFADKSFEDNEEFFQIIFEIGRRHKIMNPEKMRSAYGKLMYLLMDSTMDEIESTLGFTCVIPIKTVYGFLQERNGLDVLRNDLVADATKEITSDGKSRLQIQQEIRKKERAIEALSRKYANSNLTPDEIKVCLYSIGDNHSFLRTNRDPCEKMLKYLTKFFLPTSVEEGFSLAIQSGRQGARLTHNHETQYWYINQTLNLWREIAHEMFYLWMLSDDDMLNNDYRLRDTGQGLQRLQSCPAVSKAMHTILHKAQQKAGVWVGSSVIHLGDSNVPNAFMFIDKYNQVARILNPIILCLEKIEDIAKDEGIHAYIRDTFGGVNNLQKTIVCDFFRMAFDGSGADNFFSAGSCIDGRLTSAWNWCSQIEKKPFFPIFLLTGFTGFDGETWS
;
A
#
# COMPACT_ATOMS: atom_id res chain seq x y z
N MET A 1 -31.05 -21.99 69.40
CA MET A 1 -31.11 -21.93 67.93
C MET A 1 -29.77 -22.47 67.42
N TRP A 2 -29.46 -23.77 67.31
CA TRP A 2 -30.19 -24.94 66.80
C TRP A 2 -30.57 -24.82 65.33
N GLY A 3 -29.54 -25.04 64.52
CA GLY A 3 -29.48 -25.39 63.12
C GLY A 3 -27.98 -25.59 62.81
N ASN A 4 -27.47 -26.68 62.25
CA ASN A 4 -28.03 -27.99 61.95
C ASN A 4 -26.80 -28.90 61.70
N GLU A 5 -26.41 -29.74 62.66
CA GLU A 5 -25.16 -30.54 62.61
C GLU A 5 -25.17 -31.63 61.51
N ALA A 6 -26.36 -31.91 60.96
CA ALA A 6 -26.58 -32.78 59.80
C ALA A 6 -25.99 -32.21 58.49
N ASP A 7 -25.95 -30.88 58.33
CA ASP A 7 -25.49 -30.23 57.10
C ASP A 7 -23.95 -30.26 56.97
N ARG A 8 -23.26 -30.42 58.11
CA ARG A 8 -21.80 -30.49 58.19
C ARG A 8 -21.26 -31.89 57.92
N LYS A 9 -22.02 -32.95 58.25
CA LYS A 9 -21.68 -34.33 57.93
C LYS A 9 -21.89 -34.64 56.44
N HIS A 10 -22.96 -34.14 55.83
CA HIS A 10 -23.22 -34.31 54.39
C HIS A 10 -22.13 -33.65 53.54
N ARG A 11 -21.65 -32.46 53.95
CA ARG A 11 -20.54 -31.78 53.26
C ARG A 11 -19.19 -32.47 53.42
N LEU A 12 -18.93 -33.19 54.52
CA LEU A 12 -17.68 -33.93 54.69
C LEU A 12 -17.68 -35.26 53.90
N GLU A 13 -18.83 -35.94 53.79
CA GLU A 13 -18.97 -37.13 52.95
C GLU A 13 -18.89 -36.80 51.45
N GLU A 14 -19.41 -35.65 51.00
CA GLU A 14 -19.23 -35.15 49.62
C GLU A 14 -17.79 -34.73 49.28
N ILE A 15 -16.99 -34.31 50.28
CA ILE A 15 -15.58 -33.95 50.08
C ILE A 15 -14.71 -35.22 50.04
N LEU A 16 -14.97 -36.20 50.91
CA LEU A 16 -14.24 -37.46 50.94
C LEU A 16 -14.56 -38.37 49.73
N GLN A 17 -15.76 -38.28 49.13
CA GLN A 17 -16.08 -38.98 47.88
C GLN A 17 -15.50 -38.30 46.63
N ARG A 18 -15.00 -37.06 46.73
CA ARG A 18 -14.33 -36.34 45.63
C ARG A 18 -12.81 -36.52 45.62
N GLU A 19 -12.21 -36.99 46.70
CA GLU A 19 -10.76 -37.25 46.78
C GLU A 19 -10.35 -38.65 46.26
N ASP A 20 -11.30 -39.57 46.06
CA ASP A 20 -11.04 -40.92 45.50
C ASP A 20 -11.16 -41.01 43.98
N ASN A 21 -11.25 -39.89 43.25
CA ASN A 21 -11.41 -39.87 41.79
C ASN A 21 -10.38 -39.00 41.05
N VAL A 22 -9.20 -38.79 41.67
CA VAL A 22 -8.08 -38.04 41.07
C VAL A 22 -6.91 -38.98 40.83
N ASP A 23 -7.04 -39.89 39.86
CA ASP A 23 -5.87 -40.59 39.30
C ASP A 23 -6.04 -41.01 37.83
N SER A 24 -6.88 -40.31 37.05
CA SER A 24 -7.04 -40.57 35.61
C SER A 24 -6.89 -39.37 34.67
N ASP A 25 -6.69 -38.14 35.20
CA ASP A 25 -6.62 -36.92 34.37
C ASP A 25 -5.19 -36.36 34.20
N LYS A 26 -4.16 -36.98 34.77
CA LYS A 26 -2.75 -36.56 34.57
C LYS A 26 -2.08 -37.17 33.35
N ASP A 27 -2.63 -38.25 32.80
CA ASP A 27 -2.07 -38.90 31.60
C ASP A 27 -2.55 -38.27 30.29
N LEU A 28 -3.62 -37.45 30.33
CA LEU A 28 -4.14 -36.73 29.16
C LEU A 28 -3.34 -35.46 28.83
N ASP A 29 -2.86 -34.72 29.84
CA ASP A 29 -2.04 -33.51 29.64
C ASP A 29 -0.61 -33.83 29.17
N LEU A 30 -0.02 -34.95 29.61
CA LEU A 30 1.32 -35.36 29.16
C LEU A 30 1.30 -35.84 27.70
N ALA A 31 0.24 -36.52 27.27
CA ALA A 31 0.10 -36.96 25.89
C ALA A 31 -0.04 -35.78 24.92
N GLU A 32 -0.79 -34.75 25.29
CA GLU A 32 -0.94 -33.53 24.48
C GLU A 32 0.38 -32.72 24.43
N LEU A 33 1.14 -32.63 25.53
CA LEU A 33 2.44 -31.98 25.55
C LEU A 33 3.52 -32.74 24.76
N GLU A 34 3.50 -34.08 24.79
CA GLU A 34 4.41 -34.91 23.99
C GLU A 34 4.07 -34.89 22.50
N ASP A 35 2.79 -34.81 22.13
CA ASP A 35 2.38 -34.64 20.74
C ASP A 35 2.72 -33.23 20.23
N GLN A 36 2.58 -32.19 21.06
CA GLN A 36 3.02 -30.82 20.73
C GLN A 36 4.54 -30.78 20.47
N ALA A 37 5.34 -31.40 21.34
CA ALA A 37 6.80 -31.45 21.18
C ALA A 37 7.24 -32.30 19.97
N LYS A 38 6.51 -33.36 19.62
CA LYS A 38 6.76 -34.15 18.40
C LYS A 38 6.40 -33.38 17.13
N ILE A 39 5.32 -32.59 17.15
CA ILE A 39 4.94 -31.71 16.04
C ILE A 39 6.01 -30.61 15.85
N GLU A 40 6.50 -30.02 16.94
CA GLU A 40 7.58 -29.02 16.91
C GLU A 40 8.91 -29.61 16.41
N SER A 41 9.27 -30.83 16.83
CA SER A 41 10.46 -31.54 16.35
C SER A 41 10.36 -31.92 14.86
N GLN A 42 9.18 -32.38 14.40
CA GLN A 42 8.95 -32.69 12.99
C GLN A 42 8.94 -31.43 12.12
N GLN A 43 8.39 -30.32 12.63
CA GLN A 43 8.49 -29.01 11.97
C GLN A 43 9.94 -28.53 11.86
N MET A 44 10.76 -28.75 12.89
CA MET A 44 12.19 -28.38 12.89
C MET A 44 12.99 -29.20 11.86
N ASP A 45 12.75 -30.50 11.76
CA ASP A 45 13.40 -31.37 10.76
C ASP A 45 12.97 -31.03 9.32
N GLU A 46 11.70 -30.65 9.12
CA GLU A 46 11.19 -30.21 7.82
C GLU A 46 11.65 -28.79 7.44
N GLU A 47 11.77 -27.86 8.40
CA GLU A 47 12.33 -26.52 8.17
C GLU A 47 13.82 -26.59 7.78
N LEU A 48 14.57 -27.53 8.38
CA LEU A 48 15.97 -27.79 8.04
C LEU A 48 16.13 -28.43 6.64
N ALA A 49 15.19 -29.31 6.26
CA ALA A 49 15.15 -29.92 4.93
C ALA A 49 14.74 -28.93 3.83
N ALA A 50 13.76 -28.05 4.12
CA ALA A 50 13.34 -26.98 3.21
C ALA A 50 14.44 -25.92 3.00
N ALA A 51 15.26 -25.65 4.01
CA ALA A 51 16.42 -24.76 3.91
C ALA A 51 17.52 -25.30 2.96
N GLN A 52 17.59 -26.62 2.73
CA GLN A 52 18.61 -27.25 1.87
C GLN A 52 18.20 -27.42 0.40
N ALA A 53 16.92 -27.23 0.04
CA ALA A 53 16.37 -27.55 -1.29
C ALA A 53 16.23 -26.35 -2.25
N THR A 54 16.90 -25.22 -2.02
CA THR A 54 16.75 -24.02 -2.85
C THR A 54 17.79 -23.96 -3.98
N ALA A 55 17.49 -24.58 -5.13
CA ALA A 55 18.02 -24.18 -6.46
C ALA A 55 17.42 -24.95 -7.66
N GLU A 56 17.01 -26.21 -7.51
CA GLU A 56 16.52 -27.05 -8.63
C GLU A 56 14.98 -27.17 -8.63
N GLY A 57 14.33 -26.95 -9.77
CA GLY A 57 12.87 -27.11 -9.95
C GLY A 57 12.01 -25.87 -9.70
N PHE A 58 12.61 -24.72 -9.40
CA PHE A 58 11.89 -23.44 -9.21
C PHE A 58 12.06 -22.51 -10.41
N CYS A 59 11.08 -21.63 -10.60
CA CYS A 59 11.08 -20.61 -11.67
C CYS A 59 12.34 -19.76 -11.63
N VAL A 60 13.03 -19.65 -12.78
CA VAL A 60 14.28 -18.89 -12.92
C VAL A 60 14.10 -17.39 -12.62
N GLU A 61 12.90 -16.86 -12.90
CA GLU A 61 12.59 -15.44 -12.76
C GLU A 61 12.18 -15.06 -11.34
N CYS A 62 11.15 -15.71 -10.80
CA CYS A 62 10.67 -15.34 -9.47
C CYS A 62 11.41 -16.08 -8.35
N LYS A 63 11.87 -17.31 -8.59
CA LYS A 63 12.43 -18.24 -7.58
C LYS A 63 11.51 -18.63 -6.43
N ASP A 64 10.24 -18.22 -6.48
CA ASP A 64 9.30 -18.42 -5.36
C ASP A 64 8.24 -19.50 -5.63
N GLN A 65 8.10 -19.90 -6.90
CA GLN A 65 7.15 -20.91 -7.36
C GLN A 65 7.89 -22.00 -8.13
N GLU A 66 7.38 -23.21 -8.07
CA GLU A 66 7.86 -24.34 -8.87
C GLU A 66 7.75 -23.99 -10.37
N ALA A 67 8.76 -24.39 -11.13
CA ALA A 67 8.74 -24.21 -12.56
C ALA A 67 7.71 -25.14 -13.20
N PHE A 68 6.86 -24.58 -14.06
CA PHE A 68 5.80 -25.32 -14.73
C PHE A 68 6.04 -25.43 -16.24
N PHE A 69 6.68 -24.43 -16.85
CA PHE A 69 7.01 -24.41 -18.27
C PHE A 69 8.51 -24.23 -18.48
N SER A 70 9.10 -25.05 -19.35
CA SER A 70 10.41 -24.77 -19.93
C SER A 70 10.25 -24.07 -21.27
N CYS A 71 10.99 -22.98 -21.49
CA CYS A 71 10.99 -22.27 -22.76
C CYS A 71 12.16 -22.72 -23.62
N GLU A 72 11.89 -23.32 -24.79
CA GLU A 72 12.95 -23.84 -25.67
C GLU A 72 13.93 -22.75 -26.14
N GLN A 73 13.42 -21.56 -26.46
CA GLN A 73 14.23 -20.48 -27.01
C GLN A 73 14.95 -19.67 -25.92
N CYS A 74 14.43 -19.62 -24.70
CA CYS A 74 15.12 -19.01 -23.57
C CYS A 74 16.07 -20.00 -22.88
N ALA A 75 15.90 -21.30 -23.10
CA ALA A 75 16.59 -22.38 -22.39
C ALA A 75 16.48 -22.21 -20.85
N GLU A 76 15.28 -21.84 -20.41
CA GLU A 76 15.01 -21.38 -19.05
C GLU A 76 13.63 -21.90 -18.58
N ASP A 77 13.54 -22.21 -17.29
CA ASP A 77 12.36 -22.77 -16.65
C ASP A 77 11.59 -21.69 -15.89
N PHE A 78 10.30 -21.56 -16.18
CA PHE A 78 9.44 -20.51 -15.63
C PHE A 78 8.24 -21.13 -14.90
N CYS A 79 7.79 -20.49 -13.83
CA CYS A 79 6.43 -20.73 -13.35
C CYS A 79 5.43 -20.22 -14.39
N GLU A 80 4.20 -20.70 -14.27
CA GLU A 80 3.11 -20.37 -15.19
C GLU A 80 2.88 -18.85 -15.35
N VAL A 81 2.98 -18.09 -14.25
CA VAL A 81 2.78 -16.63 -14.22
C VAL A 81 3.90 -15.88 -14.95
N CYS A 82 5.16 -16.19 -14.63
CA CYS A 82 6.32 -15.54 -15.24
C CYS A 82 6.39 -15.85 -16.74
N TYR A 83 6.08 -17.09 -17.15
CA TYR A 83 6.04 -17.45 -18.56
C TYR A 83 5.00 -16.61 -19.31
N ALA A 84 3.75 -16.61 -18.83
CA ALA A 84 2.65 -15.91 -19.49
C ALA A 84 2.94 -14.40 -19.65
N MET A 85 3.56 -13.77 -18.66
CA MET A 85 3.85 -12.34 -18.70
C MET A 85 5.06 -11.97 -19.56
N LEU A 86 6.15 -12.74 -19.51
CA LEU A 86 7.35 -12.45 -20.31
C LEU A 86 7.17 -12.81 -21.79
N HIS A 87 6.26 -13.74 -22.08
CA HIS A 87 5.99 -14.24 -23.43
C HIS A 87 4.69 -13.68 -24.03
N ARG A 88 4.04 -12.66 -23.42
CA ARG A 88 2.85 -12.00 -24.02
C ARG A 88 3.18 -10.89 -25.02
N THR A 89 4.41 -10.39 -25.07
CA THR A 89 4.80 -9.24 -25.92
C THR A 89 6.13 -9.44 -26.65
N GLY A 90 6.30 -8.80 -27.81
CA GLY A 90 7.55 -8.80 -28.58
C GLY A 90 7.84 -10.13 -29.28
N ASN A 91 9.13 -10.40 -29.53
CA ASN A 91 9.56 -11.62 -30.22
C ASN A 91 9.34 -12.89 -29.38
N ARG A 92 9.24 -12.74 -28.06
CA ARG A 92 9.02 -13.83 -27.09
C ARG A 92 7.64 -14.48 -27.21
N VAL A 93 6.68 -13.84 -27.87
CA VAL A 93 5.34 -14.41 -28.16
C VAL A 93 5.43 -15.69 -29.00
N ARG A 94 6.48 -15.83 -29.80
CA ARG A 94 6.68 -17.00 -30.66
C ARG A 94 7.47 -18.12 -29.99
N HIS A 95 7.86 -17.94 -28.74
CA HIS A 95 8.59 -18.97 -28.02
C HIS A 95 7.66 -20.14 -27.68
N ILE A 96 8.22 -21.34 -27.77
CA ILE A 96 7.55 -22.62 -27.55
C ILE A 96 7.79 -23.01 -26.10
N LYS A 97 6.71 -23.43 -25.43
CA LYS A 97 6.75 -23.95 -24.06
C LYS A 97 6.60 -25.47 -24.06
N GLU A 98 7.37 -26.11 -23.20
CA GLU A 98 7.22 -27.51 -22.79
C GLU A 98 6.77 -27.56 -21.32
N GLU A 99 5.82 -28.43 -20.98
CA GLU A 99 5.34 -28.59 -19.60
C GLU A 99 6.27 -29.50 -18.80
N LEU A 100 6.81 -29.01 -17.68
CA LEU A 100 7.81 -29.71 -16.87
C LEU A 100 7.21 -30.80 -15.95
N PHE A 101 5.89 -30.82 -15.72
CA PHE A 101 5.23 -31.85 -14.88
C PHE A 101 3.84 -32.29 -15.37
N LYS A 102 3.62 -33.61 -15.41
CA LYS A 102 2.31 -34.28 -15.43
C LYS A 102 2.24 -35.26 -14.25
N PRO A 103 1.18 -35.28 -13.43
CA PRO A 103 1.00 -36.37 -12.48
C PRO A 103 0.56 -37.63 -13.23
N ASP A 104 1.41 -38.66 -13.14
CA ASP A 104 1.30 -40.07 -13.58
C ASP A 104 0.40 -40.48 -14.76
N ALA A 105 1.07 -41.03 -15.79
CA ALA A 105 0.65 -42.27 -16.46
C ALA A 105 1.87 -43.03 -17.04
N ALA A 106 2.39 -43.98 -16.25
CA ALA A 106 3.06 -45.25 -16.59
C ALA A 106 4.08 -45.38 -17.76
N SER A 107 5.33 -45.70 -17.37
CA SER A 107 6.31 -46.68 -17.93
C SER A 107 6.72 -46.67 -19.41
N THR A 108 8.03 -46.50 -19.70
CA THR A 108 8.97 -47.58 -20.12
C THR A 108 10.38 -47.08 -20.55
N VAL A 109 11.40 -47.51 -19.77
CA VAL A 109 12.78 -47.97 -20.08
C VAL A 109 13.72 -47.22 -21.07
N ALA A 110 14.94 -46.96 -20.57
CA ALA A 110 16.16 -46.37 -21.15
C ALA A 110 16.88 -47.22 -22.25
N PRO A 111 17.93 -46.71 -22.94
CA PRO A 111 19.29 -46.75 -22.35
C PRO A 111 20.25 -45.57 -22.67
N SER A 112 21.03 -45.22 -21.64
CA SER A 112 22.50 -45.08 -21.55
C SER A 112 23.32 -44.46 -22.70
N ILE A 113 24.24 -43.54 -22.38
CA ILE A 113 25.71 -43.67 -22.55
C ILE A 113 26.46 -42.65 -21.68
N SER A 114 27.56 -43.13 -21.11
CA SER A 114 28.43 -42.57 -20.08
C SER A 114 29.61 -41.75 -20.65
N GLY A 115 30.24 -40.95 -19.78
CA GLY A 115 31.63 -40.46 -19.94
C GLY A 115 31.86 -39.07 -19.30
N VAL A 116 32.06 -38.94 -17.99
CA VAL A 116 33.33 -39.07 -17.23
C VAL A 116 34.40 -38.02 -17.60
N SER A 117 34.62 -37.05 -16.71
CA SER A 117 35.91 -36.70 -16.05
C SER A 117 35.95 -35.22 -15.62
N THR A 118 35.89 -34.91 -14.31
CA THR A 118 37.03 -34.50 -13.42
C THR A 118 37.75 -33.20 -13.84
N SER A 119 38.05 -32.20 -12.99
CA SER A 119 38.22 -32.16 -11.54
C SER A 119 38.54 -30.74 -11.02
N THR A 120 38.17 -30.47 -9.76
CA THR A 120 38.90 -29.70 -8.71
C THR A 120 39.33 -28.24 -8.99
N SER A 121 38.79 -27.18 -8.35
CA SER A 121 38.69 -26.78 -6.93
C SER A 121 39.78 -25.79 -6.48
N LYS A 122 39.34 -24.89 -5.58
CA LYS A 122 40.06 -23.89 -4.74
C LYS A 122 40.08 -22.49 -5.35
N GLY A 123 39.52 -21.45 -4.74
CA GLY A 123 39.10 -21.23 -3.35
C GLY A 123 39.96 -20.12 -2.75
N SER A 124 39.35 -18.99 -2.43
CA SER A 124 39.99 -17.91 -1.67
C SER A 124 38.93 -17.14 -0.88
N SER A 125 39.00 -17.34 0.43
CA SER A 125 38.22 -16.71 1.50
C SER A 125 38.43 -15.20 1.57
N MET A 126 37.38 -14.46 1.95
CA MET A 126 37.51 -13.11 2.51
C MET A 126 36.71 -12.99 3.80
N SER A 127 37.36 -12.33 4.75
CA SER A 127 37.08 -12.25 6.18
C SER A 127 36.05 -11.18 6.56
N ASP A 128 35.44 -11.47 7.70
CA ASP A 128 34.48 -10.71 8.50
C ASP A 128 35.11 -9.48 9.19
N GLU A 129 34.46 -8.31 9.10
CA GLU A 129 34.64 -7.17 10.03
C GLU A 129 33.36 -6.33 10.17
N THR A 130 32.68 -6.56 11.30
CA THR A 130 32.13 -5.60 12.29
C THR A 130 31.23 -4.41 11.88
N LEU A 131 30.01 -4.47 12.41
CA LEU A 131 29.04 -3.40 12.66
C LEU A 131 29.57 -2.28 13.58
N ALA A 132 29.45 -1.02 13.15
CA ALA A 132 29.17 0.13 14.01
C ALA A 132 28.72 1.35 13.18
N ASP A 133 27.85 2.17 13.78
CA ASP A 133 27.40 3.52 13.42
C ASP A 133 26.32 3.69 12.32
N LEU A 134 25.06 3.79 12.78
CA LEU A 134 23.94 4.39 12.05
C LEU A 134 23.95 5.92 12.22
N PRO A 135 24.07 6.72 11.15
CA PRO A 135 23.83 8.16 11.25
C PRO A 135 22.36 8.49 10.95
N GLU A 136 21.93 9.55 11.63
CA GLU A 136 20.62 10.22 11.55
C GLU A 136 20.09 10.40 10.13
N SER A 137 18.77 10.29 9.99
CA SER A 137 18.00 10.41 8.75
C SER A 137 18.26 11.75 8.04
N LYS A 138 19.21 11.74 7.10
CA LYS A 138 19.39 12.79 6.10
C LYS A 138 18.52 12.45 4.90
N VAL A 139 17.72 13.42 4.49
CA VAL A 139 16.98 13.42 3.22
C VAL A 139 17.90 12.93 2.11
N ILE A 140 17.59 11.76 1.54
CA ILE A 140 18.36 11.16 0.45
C ILE A 140 18.12 12.00 -0.80
N VAL A 141 18.96 13.01 -1.03
CA VAL A 141 19.09 13.67 -2.32
C VAL A 141 19.88 12.71 -3.21
N SER A 142 19.22 12.14 -4.23
CA SER A 142 19.87 11.27 -5.20
C SER A 142 21.03 12.02 -5.87
N SER A 143 22.14 11.32 -6.02
CA SER A 143 23.41 11.72 -6.61
C SER A 143 23.27 12.53 -7.91
N GLY A 144 23.57 13.84 -7.82
CA GLY A 144 23.72 14.74 -8.95
C GLY A 144 23.40 16.20 -8.59
N SER A 145 24.38 16.95 -8.05
CA SER A 145 24.49 18.43 -8.08
C SER A 145 23.19 19.28 -8.00
N SER A 146 22.18 18.89 -7.23
CA SER A 146 20.93 19.65 -7.11
C SER A 146 20.85 20.25 -5.71
N THR A 147 20.63 21.57 -5.65
CA THR A 147 20.34 22.22 -4.37
C THR A 147 18.98 21.74 -3.85
N PHE A 148 18.71 21.91 -2.55
CA PHE A 148 17.37 21.64 -2.00
C PHE A 148 16.27 22.42 -2.77
N GLY A 149 16.61 23.62 -3.24
CA GLY A 149 15.72 24.42 -4.07
C GLY A 149 15.40 23.78 -5.42
N ASP A 150 16.38 23.20 -6.12
CA ASP A 150 16.14 22.50 -7.39
C ASP A 150 15.26 21.26 -7.20
N TRP A 151 15.48 20.52 -6.10
CA TRP A 151 14.66 19.37 -5.74
C TRP A 151 13.20 19.77 -5.44
N ILE A 152 12.98 20.84 -4.65
CA ILE A 152 11.62 21.35 -4.40
C ILE A 152 10.96 21.88 -5.65
N ILE A 153 11.69 22.56 -6.54
CA ILE A 153 11.14 23.06 -7.81
C ILE A 153 10.58 21.89 -8.61
N ASP A 154 11.35 20.83 -8.80
CA ASP A 154 10.90 19.67 -9.55
C ASP A 154 9.68 19.02 -8.89
N ARG A 155 9.74 18.83 -7.58
CA ARG A 155 8.65 18.22 -6.81
C ARG A 155 7.37 19.07 -6.83
N SER A 156 7.49 20.40 -6.82
CA SER A 156 6.35 21.33 -6.80
C SER A 156 5.49 21.28 -8.06
N LYS A 157 6.00 20.71 -9.16
CA LYS A 157 5.22 20.44 -10.39
C LYS A 157 4.07 19.47 -10.15
N TYR A 158 4.19 18.64 -9.12
CA TYR A 158 3.21 17.61 -8.77
C TYR A 158 2.54 17.86 -7.42
N ILE A 159 2.85 18.95 -6.74
CA ILE A 159 2.19 19.33 -5.47
C ILE A 159 0.97 20.19 -5.80
N PRO A 160 -0.26 19.71 -5.55
CA PRO A 160 -1.44 20.53 -5.79
C PRO A 160 -1.54 21.69 -4.80
N MET A 161 -2.16 22.79 -5.22
CA MET A 161 -2.42 23.91 -4.34
C MET A 161 -3.48 23.55 -3.28
N ARG A 162 -3.24 23.95 -2.04
CA ARG A 162 -4.20 23.78 -0.94
C ARG A 162 -5.51 24.50 -1.25
N LEU A 163 -6.62 23.83 -0.94
CA LEU A 163 -7.95 24.42 -1.08
C LEU A 163 -8.16 25.62 -0.13
N ASP A 164 -8.79 26.68 -0.63
CA ASP A 164 -9.28 27.79 0.20
C ASP A 164 -10.67 27.50 0.81
N LEU A 165 -11.26 28.46 1.52
CA LEU A 165 -12.57 28.27 2.16
C LEU A 165 -13.73 28.19 1.15
N THR A 166 -13.63 28.90 0.03
CA THR A 166 -14.62 28.90 -1.04
C THR A 166 -14.56 27.59 -1.81
N GLU A 167 -13.36 27.14 -2.17
CA GLU A 167 -13.12 25.86 -2.85
C GLU A 167 -13.57 24.68 -1.98
N ARG A 168 -13.36 24.73 -0.66
CA ARG A 168 -13.90 23.71 0.26
C ARG A 168 -15.43 23.63 0.27
N LYS A 169 -16.14 24.75 0.04
CA LYS A 169 -17.61 24.71 -0.09
C LYS A 169 -18.02 24.05 -1.40
N LEU A 170 -17.32 24.34 -2.49
CA LEU A 170 -17.54 23.70 -3.80
C LEU A 170 -17.21 22.20 -3.76
N LEU A 171 -16.18 21.79 -3.03
CA LEU A 171 -15.88 20.38 -2.81
C LEU A 171 -17.05 19.64 -2.14
N ARG A 172 -17.62 20.20 -1.06
CA ARG A 172 -18.76 19.59 -0.36
C ARG A 172 -19.98 19.47 -1.25
N LEU A 173 -20.22 20.48 -2.08
CA LEU A 173 -21.27 20.49 -3.08
C LEU A 173 -21.08 19.35 -4.09
N LEU A 174 -19.86 19.19 -4.62
CA LEU A 174 -19.51 18.13 -5.55
C LEU A 174 -19.68 16.76 -4.91
N GLU A 175 -19.16 16.56 -3.70
CA GLU A 175 -19.30 15.30 -2.95
C GLU A 175 -20.76 14.94 -2.74
N ALA A 176 -21.60 15.90 -2.34
CA ALA A 176 -23.04 15.69 -2.18
C ALA A 176 -23.70 15.28 -3.49
N ALA A 177 -23.39 15.95 -4.61
CA ALA A 177 -23.93 15.63 -5.92
C ALA A 177 -23.48 14.25 -6.40
N LEU A 178 -22.20 13.93 -6.27
CA LEU A 178 -21.64 12.62 -6.63
C LEU A 178 -22.24 11.49 -5.80
N ASN A 179 -22.50 11.71 -4.51
CA ASN A 179 -23.08 10.68 -3.63
C ASN A 179 -24.51 10.31 -4.03
N VAL A 180 -25.30 11.25 -4.53
CA VAL A 180 -26.67 10.98 -5.03
C VAL A 180 -26.67 10.48 -6.47
N SER A 181 -25.57 10.69 -7.21
CA SER A 181 -25.45 10.25 -8.60
C SER A 181 -25.32 8.71 -8.71
N GLU A 182 -26.14 8.16 -9.59
CA GLU A 182 -26.14 6.75 -10.04
C GLU A 182 -25.39 6.57 -11.37
N TYR A 183 -24.38 7.43 -11.64
CA TYR A 183 -23.71 7.52 -12.95
C TYR A 183 -23.25 6.16 -13.48
N THR A 184 -22.44 5.44 -12.69
CA THR A 184 -21.87 4.14 -13.08
C THR A 184 -22.95 3.09 -13.28
N ASP A 185 -23.98 3.10 -12.44
CA ASP A 185 -25.08 2.14 -12.47
C ASP A 185 -25.96 2.32 -13.72
N LYS A 186 -25.96 3.52 -14.32
CA LYS A 186 -26.70 3.83 -15.54
C LYS A 186 -25.86 3.78 -16.81
N VAL A 187 -24.56 4.03 -16.73
CA VAL A 187 -23.67 4.07 -17.90
C VAL A 187 -23.00 2.72 -18.16
N ASP A 188 -22.43 2.11 -17.13
CA ASP A 188 -21.64 0.88 -17.26
C ASP A 188 -22.53 -0.38 -17.14
N ILE A 189 -23.59 -0.40 -17.94
CA ILE A 189 -24.53 -1.52 -18.07
C ILE A 189 -24.68 -1.96 -19.53
N LEU A 190 -25.02 -3.25 -19.70
CA LEU A 190 -25.46 -3.79 -20.97
C LEU A 190 -26.87 -3.27 -21.28
N SER A 191 -26.98 -2.36 -22.24
CA SER A 191 -28.25 -1.75 -22.64
C SER A 191 -28.35 -1.66 -24.16
N TYR A 192 -29.58 -1.77 -24.67
CA TYR A 192 -29.89 -1.55 -26.10
C TYR A 192 -29.92 -0.06 -26.48
N THR A 193 -29.85 0.84 -25.51
CA THR A 193 -29.79 2.28 -25.74
C THR A 193 -28.36 2.75 -26.01
N SER A 194 -28.21 3.77 -26.87
CA SER A 194 -26.90 4.37 -27.19
C SER A 194 -26.18 4.78 -25.90
N LYS A 195 -24.96 4.26 -25.72
CA LYS A 195 -24.09 4.59 -24.58
C LYS A 195 -23.81 6.09 -24.55
N SER A 196 -23.52 6.71 -25.69
CA SER A 196 -23.22 8.13 -25.81
C SER A 196 -24.38 9.00 -25.32
N LYS A 197 -25.63 8.65 -25.68
CA LYS A 197 -26.82 9.37 -25.17
C LYS A 197 -26.99 9.25 -23.65
N ARG A 198 -26.71 8.06 -23.08
CA ARG A 198 -26.78 7.85 -21.63
C ARG A 198 -25.74 8.66 -20.89
N ILE A 199 -24.50 8.68 -21.38
CA ILE A 199 -23.40 9.48 -20.84
C ILE A 199 -23.81 10.96 -20.81
N VAL A 200 -24.19 11.54 -21.95
CA VAL A 200 -24.57 12.95 -22.04
C VAL A 200 -25.72 13.28 -21.09
N HIS A 201 -26.74 12.41 -21.03
CA HIS A 201 -27.86 12.59 -20.12
C HIS A 201 -27.41 12.58 -18.65
N GLN A 202 -26.56 11.64 -18.25
CA GLN A 202 -26.07 11.53 -16.87
C GLN A 202 -25.12 12.66 -16.47
N ILE A 203 -24.29 13.17 -17.40
CA ILE A 203 -23.48 14.36 -17.16
C ILE A 203 -24.37 15.58 -16.94
N LYS A 204 -25.37 15.80 -17.80
CA LYS A 204 -26.34 16.91 -17.65
C LYS A 204 -27.14 16.80 -16.35
N ASP A 205 -27.52 15.57 -15.95
CA ASP A 205 -28.22 15.31 -14.69
C ASP A 205 -27.35 15.68 -13.48
N LEU A 206 -26.06 15.28 -13.46
CA LEU A 206 -25.13 15.71 -12.41
C LEU A 206 -24.96 17.23 -12.37
N CYS A 207 -24.77 17.88 -13.53
CA CYS A 207 -24.67 19.33 -13.60
C CYS A 207 -25.93 20.01 -13.05
N ALA A 208 -27.13 19.48 -13.37
CA ALA A 208 -28.39 19.99 -12.83
C ALA A 208 -28.49 19.83 -11.31
N ILE A 209 -28.03 18.71 -10.75
CA ILE A 209 -27.97 18.49 -9.28
C ILE A 209 -27.05 19.52 -8.62
N ILE A 210 -25.84 19.71 -9.17
CA ILE A 210 -24.89 20.71 -8.68
C ILE A 210 -25.52 22.10 -8.72
N SER A 211 -26.09 22.51 -9.85
CA SER A 211 -26.76 23.80 -10.01
C SER A 211 -27.92 23.98 -9.03
N GLY A 212 -28.76 22.96 -8.85
CA GLY A 212 -29.86 22.97 -7.89
C GLY A 212 -29.40 23.15 -6.45
N LEU A 213 -28.33 22.46 -6.05
CA LEU A 213 -27.73 22.61 -4.72
C LEU A 213 -27.08 24.00 -4.53
N VAL A 214 -26.48 24.59 -5.56
CA VAL A 214 -25.99 25.99 -5.50
C VAL A 214 -27.15 26.94 -5.26
N VAL A 215 -28.23 26.85 -6.03
CA VAL A 215 -29.41 27.71 -5.88
C VAL A 215 -30.03 27.57 -4.49
N ALA A 216 -30.08 26.34 -3.95
CA ALA A 216 -30.61 26.09 -2.62
C ALA A 216 -29.72 26.69 -1.50
N ASN A 217 -28.41 26.69 -1.68
CA ASN A 217 -27.46 27.21 -0.68
C ASN A 217 -27.26 28.73 -0.78
N ASP A 218 -27.24 29.29 -1.99
CA ASP A 218 -27.12 30.72 -2.28
C ASP A 218 -27.99 31.08 -3.49
N TYR A 219 -29.23 31.49 -3.20
CA TYR A 219 -30.22 31.80 -4.23
C TYR A 219 -29.73 32.89 -5.20
N ARG A 220 -29.06 33.93 -4.69
CA ARG A 220 -28.58 35.04 -5.53
C ARG A 220 -27.51 34.55 -6.48
N ARG A 221 -26.50 33.85 -5.96
CA ARG A 221 -25.42 33.31 -6.78
C ARG A 221 -25.93 32.28 -7.79
N GLY A 222 -26.90 31.45 -7.37
CA GLY A 222 -27.56 30.49 -8.23
C GLY A 222 -28.35 31.12 -9.36
N GLN A 223 -29.07 32.23 -9.11
CA GLN A 223 -29.74 32.99 -10.18
C GLN A 223 -28.72 33.64 -11.13
N GLU A 224 -27.64 34.25 -10.62
CA GLU A 224 -26.58 34.85 -11.44
C GLU A 224 -25.88 33.83 -12.37
N LEU A 225 -25.71 32.60 -11.90
CA LEU A 225 -25.08 31.52 -12.65
C LEU A 225 -26.06 30.79 -13.57
N PHE A 226 -27.30 30.52 -13.16
CA PHE A 226 -28.16 29.55 -13.87
C PHE A 226 -29.49 30.12 -14.38
N ALA A 227 -29.86 31.36 -14.06
CA ALA A 227 -31.05 31.96 -14.65
C ALA A 227 -30.79 32.29 -16.12
N ASP A 228 -31.63 31.77 -17.02
CA ASP A 228 -31.58 31.98 -18.48
C ASP A 228 -30.24 31.62 -19.15
N LYS A 229 -29.43 30.78 -18.50
CA LYS A 229 -28.12 30.32 -18.99
C LYS A 229 -28.11 28.83 -19.25
N SER A 230 -27.41 28.42 -20.30
CA SER A 230 -27.18 27.02 -20.62
C SER A 230 -26.04 26.43 -19.78
N PHE A 231 -25.75 25.13 -19.93
CA PHE A 231 -24.61 24.54 -19.24
C PHE A 231 -23.29 25.04 -19.82
N GLU A 232 -23.27 25.26 -21.13
CA GLU A 232 -22.15 25.82 -21.89
C GLU A 232 -21.79 27.23 -21.40
N ASP A 233 -22.79 28.07 -21.08
CA ASP A 233 -22.57 29.41 -20.51
C ASP A 233 -21.88 29.39 -19.13
N ASN A 234 -21.84 28.23 -18.46
CA ASN A 234 -21.26 28.03 -17.12
C ASN A 234 -20.11 27.02 -17.12
N GLU A 235 -19.50 26.78 -18.29
CA GLU A 235 -18.37 25.86 -18.46
C GLU A 235 -17.28 26.05 -17.40
N GLU A 236 -16.83 27.30 -17.19
CA GLU A 236 -15.77 27.62 -16.23
C GLU A 236 -16.11 27.15 -14.80
N PHE A 237 -17.37 27.28 -14.39
CA PHE A 237 -17.83 26.85 -13.07
C PHE A 237 -17.73 25.32 -12.92
N PHE A 238 -18.18 24.56 -13.93
CA PHE A 238 -18.11 23.09 -13.91
C PHE A 238 -16.66 22.59 -13.99
N GLN A 239 -15.82 23.22 -14.80
CA GLN A 239 -14.40 22.91 -14.87
C GLN A 239 -13.70 23.09 -13.52
N ILE A 240 -13.94 24.22 -12.85
CA ILE A 240 -13.35 24.52 -11.54
C ILE A 240 -13.80 23.51 -10.48
N ILE A 241 -15.10 23.19 -10.41
CA ILE A 241 -15.59 22.25 -9.39
C ILE A 241 -15.02 20.84 -9.60
N PHE A 242 -14.94 20.36 -10.84
CA PHE A 242 -14.35 19.05 -11.14
C PHE A 242 -12.83 19.01 -10.92
N GLU A 243 -12.10 20.09 -11.23
CA GLU A 243 -10.68 20.25 -10.86
C GLU A 243 -10.48 20.19 -9.35
N ILE A 244 -11.31 20.89 -8.57
CA ILE A 244 -11.24 20.88 -7.10
C ILE A 244 -11.38 19.46 -6.55
N GLY A 245 -12.30 18.66 -7.09
CA GLY A 245 -12.48 17.25 -6.70
C GLY A 245 -11.22 16.41 -6.95
N ARG A 246 -10.63 16.54 -8.14
CA ARG A 246 -9.36 15.88 -8.50
C ARG A 246 -8.21 16.31 -7.62
N ARG A 247 -8.00 17.63 -7.48
CA ARG A 247 -6.97 18.21 -6.62
C ARG A 247 -7.12 17.78 -5.16
N HIS A 248 -8.33 17.75 -4.63
CA HIS A 248 -8.59 17.30 -3.27
C HIS A 248 -8.16 15.84 -3.05
N LYS A 249 -8.50 14.96 -4.01
CA LYS A 249 -8.17 13.53 -3.94
C LYS A 249 -6.67 13.29 -3.96
N ILE A 250 -5.91 13.99 -4.81
CA ILE A 250 -4.44 13.86 -4.85
C ILE A 250 -3.82 14.25 -3.50
N MET A 251 -4.30 15.35 -2.91
CA MET A 251 -3.80 15.82 -1.61
C MET A 251 -4.21 14.90 -0.45
N ASN A 252 -5.36 14.23 -0.54
CA ASN A 252 -5.95 13.41 0.52
C ASN A 252 -6.43 12.07 -0.07
N PRO A 253 -5.51 11.15 -0.45
CA PRO A 253 -5.87 9.93 -1.17
C PRO A 253 -6.85 9.03 -0.41
N GLU A 254 -6.96 9.15 0.90
CA GLU A 254 -7.87 8.39 1.75
C GLU A 254 -9.34 8.89 1.71
N LYS A 255 -9.59 10.09 1.19
CA LYS A 255 -10.92 10.73 1.10
C LYS A 255 -11.64 10.38 -0.21
N MET A 256 -12.92 10.76 -0.30
CA MET A 256 -13.81 10.52 -1.45
C MET A 256 -13.86 9.05 -1.94
N ARG A 257 -13.79 8.06 -1.03
CA ARG A 257 -13.69 6.63 -1.39
C ARG A 257 -14.77 6.14 -2.36
N SER A 258 -16.04 6.47 -2.08
CA SER A 258 -17.19 6.05 -2.90
C SER A 258 -17.54 7.01 -4.05
N ALA A 259 -17.03 8.25 -4.00
CA ALA A 259 -17.42 9.31 -4.93
C ALA A 259 -16.39 9.55 -6.04
N TYR A 260 -15.11 9.38 -5.76
CA TYR A 260 -14.05 9.77 -6.69
C TYR A 260 -14.03 8.90 -7.97
N GLY A 261 -14.25 7.59 -7.84
CA GLY A 261 -14.34 6.71 -9.01
C GLY A 261 -15.44 7.16 -9.98
N LYS A 262 -16.60 7.57 -9.45
CA LYS A 262 -17.71 8.14 -10.25
C LYS A 262 -17.30 9.43 -10.94
N LEU A 263 -16.62 10.33 -10.24
CA LEU A 263 -16.09 11.57 -10.83
C LEU A 263 -15.14 11.25 -12.00
N MET A 264 -14.15 10.39 -11.78
CA MET A 264 -13.19 10.08 -12.83
C MET A 264 -13.83 9.39 -14.01
N TYR A 265 -14.69 8.40 -13.81
CA TYR A 265 -15.37 7.72 -14.92
C TYR A 265 -16.27 8.67 -15.72
N LEU A 266 -16.91 9.62 -15.06
CA LEU A 266 -17.63 10.69 -15.73
C LEU A 266 -16.70 11.56 -16.58
N LEU A 267 -15.56 11.99 -16.02
CA LEU A 267 -14.61 12.84 -16.73
C LEU A 267 -13.96 12.12 -17.92
N MET A 268 -13.62 10.84 -17.78
CA MET A 268 -13.13 9.98 -18.88
C MET A 268 -14.12 9.92 -20.05
N ASP A 269 -15.42 9.86 -19.75
CA ASP A 269 -16.44 9.84 -20.80
C ASP A 269 -16.64 11.22 -21.41
N SER A 270 -16.48 12.28 -20.60
CA SER A 270 -16.65 13.66 -21.06
C SER A 270 -15.57 14.12 -22.05
N THR A 271 -14.40 13.49 -22.06
CA THR A 271 -13.29 13.80 -22.99
C THR A 271 -13.40 13.06 -24.32
N MET A 272 -14.41 12.21 -24.52
CA MET A 272 -14.64 11.57 -25.82
C MET A 272 -15.20 12.58 -26.83
N ASP A 273 -14.63 12.66 -28.04
CA ASP A 273 -15.01 13.62 -29.08
C ASP A 273 -16.53 13.70 -29.35
N GLU A 274 -17.22 12.56 -29.43
CA GLU A 274 -18.68 12.51 -29.66
C GLU A 274 -19.47 13.14 -28.49
N ILE A 275 -18.99 12.92 -27.27
CA ILE A 275 -19.64 13.35 -26.04
C ILE A 275 -19.40 14.84 -25.81
N GLU A 276 -18.15 15.29 -25.92
CA GLU A 276 -17.78 16.70 -25.78
C GLU A 276 -18.52 17.56 -26.81
N SER A 277 -18.55 17.13 -28.07
CA SER A 277 -19.30 17.81 -29.14
C SER A 277 -20.80 17.91 -28.84
N THR A 278 -21.38 16.90 -28.21
CA THR A 278 -22.81 16.90 -27.84
C THR A 278 -23.10 17.68 -26.55
N LEU A 279 -22.13 17.72 -25.62
CA LEU A 279 -22.23 18.52 -24.39
C LEU A 279 -22.07 20.01 -24.66
N GLY A 280 -21.25 20.38 -25.66
CA GLY A 280 -21.00 21.76 -26.05
C GLY A 280 -19.99 22.50 -25.16
N PHE A 281 -19.37 21.83 -24.19
CA PHE A 281 -18.35 22.39 -23.31
C PHE A 281 -17.40 21.31 -22.77
N THR A 282 -16.19 21.70 -22.38
CA THR A 282 -15.16 20.82 -21.82
C THR A 282 -15.32 20.73 -20.31
N CYS A 283 -15.33 19.52 -19.73
CA CYS A 283 -15.44 19.33 -18.27
C CYS A 283 -14.09 19.38 -17.53
N VAL A 284 -12.98 19.31 -18.25
CA VAL A 284 -11.64 19.06 -17.70
C VAL A 284 -10.72 20.24 -17.96
N ILE A 285 -10.09 20.75 -16.89
CA ILE A 285 -8.95 21.69 -16.94
C ILE A 285 -7.75 21.10 -16.19
N PRO A 286 -6.51 21.57 -16.45
CA PRO A 286 -5.35 21.10 -15.71
C PRO A 286 -5.45 21.34 -14.19
N ILE A 287 -4.93 20.41 -13.39
CA ILE A 287 -4.88 20.54 -11.93
C ILE A 287 -3.94 21.69 -11.54
N LYS A 288 -4.39 22.53 -10.61
CA LYS A 288 -3.63 23.67 -10.11
C LYS A 288 -2.53 23.21 -9.16
N THR A 289 -1.27 23.36 -9.59
CA THR A 289 -0.08 22.99 -8.81
C THR A 289 0.66 24.20 -8.27
N VAL A 290 1.49 23.99 -7.24
CA VAL A 290 2.35 25.03 -6.65
C VAL A 290 3.27 25.62 -7.71
N TYR A 291 3.90 24.76 -8.52
CA TYR A 291 4.78 25.22 -9.59
C TYR A 291 4.03 26.05 -10.62
N GLY A 292 2.91 25.55 -11.16
CA GLY A 292 2.15 26.27 -12.19
C GLY A 292 1.68 27.64 -11.70
N PHE A 293 1.15 27.68 -10.48
CA PHE A 293 0.68 28.91 -9.85
C PHE A 293 1.80 29.96 -9.68
N LEU A 294 2.99 29.54 -9.22
CA LEU A 294 4.15 30.42 -9.06
C LEU A 294 4.74 30.83 -10.41
N GLN A 295 4.79 29.91 -11.39
CA GLN A 295 5.33 30.17 -12.72
C GLN A 295 4.54 31.27 -13.44
N GLU A 296 3.21 31.17 -13.45
CA GLU A 296 2.31 32.16 -14.04
C GLU A 296 2.48 33.57 -13.44
N ARG A 297 2.95 33.65 -12.19
CA ARG A 297 3.08 34.89 -11.42
C ARG A 297 4.54 35.32 -11.20
N ASN A 298 5.48 34.74 -11.96
CA ASN A 298 6.93 35.00 -11.87
C ASN A 298 7.49 34.85 -10.44
N GLY A 299 7.03 33.85 -9.70
CA GLY A 299 7.32 33.60 -8.29
C GLY A 299 8.23 32.40 -8.00
N LEU A 300 8.79 31.75 -9.02
CA LEU A 300 9.58 30.52 -8.84
C LEU A 300 10.83 30.69 -7.97
N ASP A 301 11.37 31.91 -7.90
CA ASP A 301 12.56 32.21 -7.08
C ASP A 301 12.34 32.02 -5.58
N VAL A 302 11.09 32.00 -5.12
CA VAL A 302 10.73 31.60 -3.74
C VAL A 302 11.34 30.24 -3.42
N LEU A 303 11.19 29.28 -4.35
CA LEU A 303 11.54 27.87 -4.15
C LEU A 303 13.06 27.64 -4.13
N ARG A 304 13.84 28.55 -4.73
CA ARG A 304 15.32 28.47 -4.73
C ARG A 304 15.95 28.92 -3.42
N ASN A 305 15.17 29.52 -2.52
CA ASN A 305 15.70 30.07 -1.28
C ASN A 305 15.92 28.98 -0.21
N ASP A 306 17.07 29.00 0.47
CA ASP A 306 17.39 28.02 1.52
C ASP A 306 16.38 28.01 2.69
N LEU A 307 15.71 29.14 2.96
CA LEU A 307 14.67 29.21 3.98
C LEU A 307 13.44 28.37 3.67
N VAL A 308 13.27 27.89 2.44
CA VAL A 308 12.15 26.99 2.07
C VAL A 308 12.23 25.69 2.85
N ALA A 309 13.43 25.20 3.15
CA ALA A 309 13.60 24.00 3.97
C ALA A 309 12.97 24.19 5.36
N ASP A 310 13.25 25.33 6.01
CA ASP A 310 12.67 25.66 7.32
C ASP A 310 11.17 25.98 7.23
N ALA A 311 10.73 26.66 6.17
CA ALA A 311 9.34 27.07 5.98
C ALA A 311 8.40 25.88 5.72
N THR A 312 8.90 24.81 5.11
CA THR A 312 8.12 23.63 4.72
C THR A 312 8.35 22.44 5.64
N LYS A 313 9.30 22.51 6.57
CA LYS A 313 9.60 21.45 7.53
C LYS A 313 8.36 21.04 8.34
N GLU A 314 8.18 19.75 8.51
CA GLU A 314 7.16 19.20 9.40
C GLU A 314 7.65 19.20 10.86
N ILE A 315 6.75 19.51 11.79
CA ILE A 315 7.03 19.60 13.22
C ILE A 315 6.38 18.40 13.90
N THR A 316 7.21 17.52 14.47
CA THR A 316 6.79 16.31 15.18
C THR A 316 6.94 16.49 16.69
N SER A 317 6.09 15.81 17.46
CA SER A 317 6.14 15.79 18.93
C SER A 317 7.07 14.71 19.49
N ASP A 318 7.36 13.68 18.71
CA ASP A 318 7.98 12.44 19.17
C ASP A 318 9.38 12.69 19.74
N GLY A 319 9.57 12.33 21.01
CA GLY A 319 10.84 12.49 21.73
C GLY A 319 11.27 13.93 22.00
N LYS A 320 10.39 14.93 21.78
CA LYS A 320 10.74 16.36 21.95
C LYS A 320 10.02 17.02 23.12
N SER A 321 10.75 17.91 23.79
CA SER A 321 10.15 18.79 24.81
C SER A 321 9.27 19.87 24.17
N ARG A 322 8.29 20.37 24.94
CA ARG A 322 7.44 21.51 24.52
C ARG A 322 8.25 22.74 24.09
N LEU A 323 9.39 22.99 24.71
CA LEU A 323 10.26 24.12 24.38
C LEU A 323 10.91 23.95 22.99
N GLN A 324 11.42 22.76 22.67
CA GLN A 324 11.99 22.46 21.36
C GLN A 324 10.94 22.57 20.25
N ILE A 325 9.74 22.03 20.48
CA ILE A 325 8.61 22.14 19.55
C ILE A 325 8.29 23.62 19.29
N GLN A 326 8.18 24.43 20.34
CA GLN A 326 7.90 25.87 20.20
C GLN A 326 9.02 26.63 19.45
N GLN A 327 10.28 26.24 19.64
CA GLN A 327 11.40 26.82 18.90
C GLN A 327 11.33 26.48 17.40
N GLU A 328 11.01 25.24 17.05
CA GLU A 328 10.82 24.80 15.67
C GLU A 328 9.63 25.54 15.01
N ILE A 329 8.50 25.67 15.71
CA ILE A 329 7.33 26.44 15.25
C ILE A 329 7.74 27.88 14.93
N ARG A 330 8.42 28.56 15.86
CA ARG A 330 8.88 29.94 15.67
C ARG A 330 9.89 30.06 14.53
N LYS A 331 10.73 29.06 14.29
CA LYS A 331 11.69 29.07 13.17
C LYS A 331 10.95 28.97 11.83
N LYS A 332 10.00 28.04 11.73
CA LYS A 332 9.15 27.85 10.55
C LYS A 332 8.33 29.10 10.22
N GLU A 333 7.63 29.67 11.20
CA GLU A 333 6.81 30.88 11.01
C GLU A 333 7.65 32.08 10.55
N ARG A 334 8.85 32.26 11.15
CA ARG A 334 9.76 33.33 10.72
C ARG A 334 10.25 33.12 9.29
N ALA A 335 10.56 31.90 8.88
CA ALA A 335 10.98 31.59 7.52
C ALA A 335 9.85 31.87 6.51
N ILE A 336 8.61 31.46 6.81
CA ILE A 336 7.43 31.73 5.98
C ILE A 336 7.19 33.23 5.82
N GLU A 337 7.25 34.00 6.91
CA GLU A 337 7.01 35.44 6.87
C GLU A 337 8.15 36.18 6.13
N ALA A 338 9.39 35.74 6.29
CA ALA A 338 10.53 36.30 5.56
C ALA A 338 10.43 36.06 4.05
N LEU A 339 10.09 34.82 3.64
CA LEU A 339 9.92 34.46 2.23
C LEU A 339 8.75 35.21 1.58
N SER A 340 7.59 35.19 2.23
CA SER A 340 6.38 35.85 1.70
C SER A 340 6.55 37.35 1.48
N ARG A 341 7.24 38.06 2.39
CA ARG A 341 7.53 39.49 2.21
C ARG A 341 8.57 39.76 1.14
N LYS A 342 9.63 38.94 1.07
CA LYS A 342 10.77 39.16 0.16
C LYS A 342 10.39 38.96 -1.30
N TYR A 343 9.55 37.98 -1.59
CA TYR A 343 9.24 37.56 -2.95
C TYR A 343 7.85 38.00 -3.44
N ALA A 344 7.10 38.74 -2.62
CA ALA A 344 5.86 39.36 -3.07
C ALA A 344 6.11 40.36 -4.19
N ASN A 345 5.22 40.38 -5.17
CA ASN A 345 5.27 41.27 -6.33
C ASN A 345 3.85 41.72 -6.71
N SER A 346 3.71 42.47 -7.80
CA SER A 346 2.40 43.01 -8.23
C SER A 346 1.35 41.94 -8.55
N ASN A 347 1.80 40.74 -8.92
CA ASN A 347 0.97 39.62 -9.38
C ASN A 347 0.97 38.44 -8.39
N LEU A 348 1.69 38.56 -7.28
CA LEU A 348 1.86 37.50 -6.28
C LEU A 348 1.92 38.12 -4.89
N THR A 349 0.85 37.93 -4.13
CA THR A 349 0.72 38.49 -2.78
C THR A 349 1.50 37.67 -1.75
N PRO A 350 1.86 38.27 -0.59
CA PRO A 350 2.48 37.53 0.50
C PRO A 350 1.65 36.33 0.96
N ASP A 351 0.33 36.47 1.02
CA ASP A 351 -0.55 35.40 1.50
C ASP A 351 -0.65 34.25 0.50
N GLU A 352 -0.63 34.51 -0.81
CA GLU A 352 -0.54 33.48 -1.83
C GLU A 352 0.77 32.68 -1.73
N ILE A 353 1.91 33.35 -1.46
CA ILE A 353 3.19 32.67 -1.21
C ILE A 353 3.09 31.76 0.02
N LYS A 354 2.43 32.23 1.09
CA LYS A 354 2.19 31.40 2.28
C LYS A 354 1.39 30.15 1.92
N VAL A 355 0.34 30.28 1.12
CA VAL A 355 -0.47 29.14 0.64
C VAL A 355 0.39 28.14 -0.14
N CYS A 356 1.29 28.60 -1.02
CA CYS A 356 2.22 27.72 -1.73
C CYS A 356 3.12 26.95 -0.75
N LEU A 357 3.73 27.64 0.24
CA LEU A 357 4.59 27.02 1.25
C LEU A 357 3.82 26.03 2.13
N TYR A 358 2.57 26.35 2.50
CA TYR A 358 1.71 25.43 3.23
C TYR A 358 1.35 24.19 2.41
N SER A 359 1.11 24.34 1.11
CA SER A 359 0.81 23.21 0.21
C SER A 359 2.00 22.25 0.10
N ILE A 360 3.23 22.78 0.07
CA ILE A 360 4.46 21.96 0.14
C ILE A 360 4.57 21.28 1.52
N GLY A 361 4.27 22.01 2.60
CA GLY A 361 4.22 21.46 3.95
C GLY A 361 3.19 20.32 4.10
N ASP A 362 2.03 20.44 3.44
CA ASP A 362 1.01 19.40 3.39
C ASP A 362 1.55 18.14 2.66
N ASN A 363 2.35 18.28 1.59
CA ASN A 363 3.04 17.14 0.97
C ASN A 363 4.04 16.47 1.94
N HIS A 364 4.80 17.23 2.72
CA HIS A 364 5.68 16.64 3.74
C HIS A 364 4.89 15.90 4.82
N SER A 365 3.76 16.46 5.27
CA SER A 365 2.88 15.78 6.21
C SER A 365 2.31 14.49 5.64
N PHE A 366 1.94 14.49 4.35
CA PHE A 366 1.52 13.28 3.64
C PHE A 366 2.62 12.22 3.67
N LEU A 367 3.87 12.60 3.35
CA LEU A 367 5.01 11.68 3.35
C LEU A 367 5.22 11.05 4.73
N ARG A 368 5.16 11.82 5.82
CA ARG A 368 5.31 11.22 7.15
C ARG A 368 4.24 10.19 7.44
N THR A 369 2.98 10.49 7.13
CA THR A 369 1.87 9.58 7.45
C THR A 369 1.86 8.33 6.56
N ASN A 370 2.38 8.40 5.33
CA ASN A 370 2.23 7.34 4.34
C ASN A 370 3.53 6.60 3.96
N ARG A 371 4.67 7.31 3.93
CA ARG A 371 5.99 6.73 3.61
C ARG A 371 6.70 6.21 4.86
N ASP A 372 6.76 7.00 5.91
CA ASP A 372 7.55 6.67 7.11
C ASP A 372 7.09 5.40 7.84
N PRO A 373 5.83 4.93 7.75
CA PRO A 373 5.46 3.61 8.25
C PRO A 373 6.31 2.47 7.66
N CYS A 374 6.67 2.56 6.38
CA CYS A 374 7.58 1.59 5.76
C CYS A 374 8.97 1.63 6.41
N GLU A 375 9.48 2.82 6.72
CA GLU A 375 10.77 2.99 7.42
C GLU A 375 10.72 2.45 8.85
N LYS A 376 9.61 2.65 9.57
CA LYS A 376 9.42 2.09 10.92
C LYS A 376 9.37 0.56 10.88
N MET A 377 8.66 -0.04 9.92
CA MET A 377 8.62 -1.50 9.77
C MET A 377 9.99 -2.06 9.38
N LEU A 378 10.76 -1.38 8.51
CA LEU A 378 12.13 -1.76 8.21
C LEU A 378 13.03 -1.74 9.45
N LYS A 379 12.87 -0.75 10.34
CA LYS A 379 13.60 -0.72 11.62
C LYS A 379 13.23 -1.90 12.53
N TYR A 380 11.96 -2.31 12.56
CA TYR A 380 11.56 -3.50 13.30
C TYR A 380 12.15 -4.79 12.70
N LEU A 381 12.17 -4.89 11.37
CA LEU A 381 12.79 -6.03 10.67
C LEU A 381 14.28 -6.16 11.02
N THR A 382 15.04 -5.07 10.90
CA THR A 382 16.49 -5.09 11.17
C THR A 382 16.84 -5.16 12.66
N LYS A 383 15.94 -4.71 13.55
CA LYS A 383 16.12 -4.81 15.01
C LYS A 383 15.96 -6.24 15.50
N PHE A 384 15.00 -6.98 14.96
CA PHE A 384 14.58 -8.28 15.53
C PHE A 384 15.08 -9.50 14.76
N PHE A 385 15.50 -9.36 13.50
CA PHE A 385 15.87 -10.47 12.64
C PHE A 385 17.20 -10.20 11.94
N LEU A 386 18.00 -11.26 11.79
CA LEU A 386 19.23 -11.25 11.01
C LEU A 386 19.07 -12.22 9.84
N PRO A 387 19.42 -11.84 8.60
CA PRO A 387 19.17 -12.67 7.42
C PRO A 387 19.81 -14.05 7.51
N THR A 388 21.00 -14.13 8.13
CA THR A 388 21.82 -15.35 8.17
C THR A 388 21.71 -16.13 9.48
N SER A 389 20.90 -15.67 10.44
CA SER A 389 20.81 -16.28 11.76
C SER A 389 19.36 -16.37 12.22
N VAL A 390 18.92 -17.61 12.48
CA VAL A 390 17.58 -17.90 12.96
C VAL A 390 17.61 -18.03 14.47
N GLU A 391 16.80 -17.24 15.16
CA GLU A 391 16.49 -17.45 16.57
C GLU A 391 15.35 -18.46 16.71
N GLU A 392 15.45 -19.33 17.71
CA GLU A 392 14.47 -20.38 18.00
C GLU A 392 13.06 -19.79 18.16
N GLY A 393 12.08 -20.35 17.44
CA GLY A 393 10.70 -19.86 17.42
C GLY A 393 10.44 -18.60 16.57
N PHE A 394 11.48 -17.97 16.00
CA PHE A 394 11.37 -16.72 15.23
C PHE A 394 11.90 -16.83 13.79
N SER A 395 11.81 -18.04 13.21
CA SER A 395 12.07 -18.24 11.79
C SER A 395 11.04 -17.49 10.93
N LEU A 396 11.51 -16.76 9.91
CA LEU A 396 10.68 -16.13 8.90
C LEU A 396 10.32 -17.10 7.76
N ALA A 397 10.76 -18.35 7.79
CA ALA A 397 10.52 -19.29 6.71
C ALA A 397 9.01 -19.51 6.46
N ILE A 398 8.66 -19.66 5.19
CA ILE A 398 7.32 -19.96 4.69
C ILE A 398 7.39 -21.10 3.68
N GLN A 399 6.33 -21.90 3.62
CA GLN A 399 6.24 -23.03 2.70
C GLN A 399 4.88 -23.07 2.06
N SER A 400 4.86 -23.17 0.72
CA SER A 400 3.63 -23.28 -0.06
C SER A 400 2.75 -24.44 0.44
N GLY A 401 1.46 -24.16 0.61
CA GLY A 401 0.48 -25.11 1.13
C GLY A 401 0.39 -25.16 2.67
N ARG A 402 1.33 -24.58 3.42
CA ARG A 402 1.27 -24.50 4.88
C ARG A 402 0.64 -23.18 5.33
N GLN A 403 -0.31 -23.25 6.24
CA GLN A 403 -0.98 -22.08 6.83
C GLN A 403 -1.56 -21.08 5.81
N GLY A 404 -1.83 -21.54 4.57
CA GLY A 404 -2.35 -20.71 3.48
C GLY A 404 -1.28 -20.01 2.62
N ALA A 405 0.00 -20.19 2.94
CA ALA A 405 1.10 -19.64 2.14
C ALA A 405 1.10 -20.22 0.72
N ARG A 406 1.47 -19.40 -0.25
CA ARG A 406 1.57 -19.73 -1.68
C ARG A 406 2.99 -19.68 -2.20
N LEU A 407 3.90 -19.06 -1.45
CA LEU A 407 5.33 -18.98 -1.74
C LEU A 407 6.10 -19.91 -0.79
N THR A 408 7.28 -20.35 -1.24
CA THR A 408 8.21 -21.12 -0.42
C THR A 408 9.53 -20.38 -0.32
N HIS A 409 9.85 -19.85 0.87
CA HIS A 409 11.10 -19.15 1.14
C HIS A 409 11.72 -19.68 2.44
N ASN A 410 13.04 -19.86 2.44
CA ASN A 410 13.79 -19.99 3.69
C ASN A 410 13.84 -18.64 4.43
N HIS A 411 14.39 -18.62 5.66
CA HIS A 411 14.47 -17.40 6.47
C HIS A 411 15.14 -16.23 5.74
N GLU A 412 16.30 -16.47 5.14
CA GLU A 412 17.11 -15.44 4.46
C GLU A 412 16.35 -14.85 3.26
N THR A 413 15.78 -15.71 2.42
CA THR A 413 14.99 -15.30 1.25
C THR A 413 13.76 -14.50 1.68
N GLN A 414 13.03 -14.93 2.71
CA GLN A 414 11.88 -14.17 3.21
C GLN A 414 12.32 -12.82 3.77
N TYR A 415 13.39 -12.77 4.56
CA TYR A 415 13.93 -11.52 5.10
C TYR A 415 14.21 -10.50 3.99
N TRP A 416 14.91 -10.91 2.93
CA TRP A 416 15.22 -10.02 1.80
C TRP A 416 13.98 -9.65 1.00
N TYR A 417 13.04 -10.59 0.82
CA TYR A 417 11.77 -10.32 0.15
C TYR A 417 10.96 -9.22 0.86
N ILE A 418 10.84 -9.30 2.20
CA ILE A 418 10.17 -8.27 3.01
C ILE A 418 10.93 -6.94 2.93
N ASN A 419 12.25 -6.97 3.12
CA ASN A 419 13.09 -5.78 3.11
C ASN A 419 12.95 -5.00 1.79
N GLN A 420 13.05 -5.71 0.67
CA GLN A 420 12.91 -5.16 -0.67
C GLN A 420 11.49 -4.63 -0.93
N THR A 421 10.46 -5.35 -0.46
CA THR A 421 9.06 -4.92 -0.58
C THR A 421 8.79 -3.62 0.17
N LEU A 422 9.20 -3.53 1.44
CA LEU A 422 9.01 -2.32 2.25
C LEU A 422 9.80 -1.13 1.69
N ASN A 423 11.00 -1.37 1.14
CA ASN A 423 11.77 -0.33 0.44
C ASN A 423 11.07 0.13 -0.84
N LEU A 424 10.51 -0.79 -1.63
CA LEU A 424 9.75 -0.44 -2.82
C LEU A 424 8.51 0.38 -2.46
N TRP A 425 7.72 -0.07 -1.47
CA TRP A 425 6.55 0.67 -0.99
C TRP A 425 6.91 2.08 -0.48
N ARG A 426 8.05 2.21 0.21
CA ARG A 426 8.59 3.51 0.63
C ARG A 426 8.87 4.43 -0.57
N GLU A 427 9.51 3.93 -1.62
CA GLU A 427 9.80 4.74 -2.82
C GLU A 427 8.50 5.10 -3.60
N ILE A 428 7.53 4.19 -3.67
CA ILE A 428 6.20 4.46 -4.26
C ILE A 428 5.47 5.55 -3.46
N ALA A 429 5.41 5.43 -2.14
CA ALA A 429 4.81 6.43 -1.26
C ALA A 429 5.52 7.79 -1.37
N HIS A 430 6.82 7.78 -1.62
CA HIS A 430 7.59 9.00 -1.85
C HIS A 430 7.17 9.73 -3.13
N GLU A 431 6.86 8.99 -4.19
CA GLU A 431 6.42 9.52 -5.50
C GLU A 431 4.89 9.59 -5.64
N MET A 432 4.13 9.39 -4.56
CA MET A 432 2.68 9.20 -4.64
C MET A 432 1.93 10.34 -5.34
N PHE A 433 2.28 11.61 -5.07
CA PHE A 433 1.63 12.75 -5.74
C PHE A 433 1.97 12.81 -7.24
N TYR A 434 3.20 12.47 -7.61
CA TYR A 434 3.61 12.37 -9.01
C TYR A 434 2.83 11.25 -9.71
N LEU A 435 2.75 10.06 -9.10
CA LEU A 435 1.99 8.94 -9.64
C LEU A 435 0.50 9.26 -9.76
N TRP A 436 -0.09 9.96 -8.80
CA TRP A 436 -1.49 10.42 -8.87
C TRP A 436 -1.74 11.37 -10.04
N MET A 437 -0.84 12.34 -10.28
CA MET A 437 -0.94 13.25 -11.43
C MET A 437 -0.83 12.49 -12.75
N LEU A 438 0.04 11.48 -12.84
CA LEU A 438 0.13 10.61 -14.01
C LEU A 438 -1.10 9.71 -14.16
N SER A 439 -1.69 9.23 -13.06
CA SER A 439 -2.93 8.46 -13.10
C SER A 439 -4.08 9.32 -13.60
N ASP A 440 -4.17 10.59 -13.22
CA ASP A 440 -5.16 11.53 -13.76
C ASP A 440 -4.99 11.70 -15.28
N ASP A 441 -3.75 11.92 -15.72
CA ASP A 441 -3.39 12.08 -17.13
C ASP A 441 -3.71 10.83 -17.97
N ASP A 442 -3.26 9.64 -17.51
CA ASP A 442 -3.52 8.38 -18.19
C ASP A 442 -5.03 8.10 -18.29
N MET A 443 -5.80 8.43 -17.24
CA MET A 443 -7.25 8.21 -17.22
C MET A 443 -7.97 9.11 -18.22
N LEU A 444 -7.57 10.37 -18.37
CA LEU A 444 -8.28 11.35 -19.18
C LEU A 444 -7.89 11.36 -20.66
N ASN A 445 -6.68 10.89 -20.99
CA ASN A 445 -6.09 11.01 -22.31
C ASN A 445 -5.96 9.70 -23.10
N ASN A 446 -6.43 8.56 -22.57
CA ASN A 446 -6.38 7.27 -23.25
C ASN A 446 -7.78 6.67 -23.44
N ASP A 447 -7.97 5.94 -24.54
CA ASP A 447 -9.20 5.17 -24.75
C ASP A 447 -9.29 3.98 -23.79
N TYR A 448 -10.51 3.68 -23.34
CA TYR A 448 -10.80 2.49 -22.55
C TYR A 448 -11.76 1.54 -23.26
N ARG A 449 -11.75 0.27 -22.85
CA ARG A 449 -12.72 -0.74 -23.26
C ARG A 449 -13.44 -1.29 -22.03
N LEU A 450 -14.76 -1.33 -22.09
CA LEU A 450 -15.56 -1.94 -21.02
C LEU A 450 -15.48 -3.47 -21.18
N ARG A 451 -14.94 -4.16 -20.17
CA ARG A 451 -14.69 -5.61 -20.22
C ARG A 451 -14.92 -6.25 -18.86
N ASP A 452 -15.53 -7.43 -18.85
CA ASP A 452 -15.56 -8.26 -17.66
C ASP A 452 -14.17 -8.89 -17.42
N THR A 453 -13.62 -8.61 -16.25
CA THR A 453 -12.27 -9.02 -15.85
C THR A 453 -12.25 -10.26 -14.96
N GLY A 454 -13.42 -10.80 -14.62
CA GLY A 454 -13.58 -11.78 -13.54
C GLY A 454 -13.79 -11.13 -12.16
N GLN A 455 -13.44 -9.84 -12.03
CA GLN A 455 -13.72 -8.99 -10.86
C GLN A 455 -14.91 -8.04 -11.11
N GLY A 456 -15.77 -8.41 -12.07
CA GLY A 456 -16.84 -7.56 -12.57
C GLY A 456 -16.45 -6.74 -13.81
N LEU A 457 -17.41 -5.92 -14.24
CA LEU A 457 -17.31 -5.10 -15.44
C LEU A 457 -16.44 -3.87 -15.15
N GLN A 458 -15.30 -3.77 -15.84
CA GLN A 458 -14.29 -2.74 -15.59
C GLN A 458 -13.94 -1.96 -16.86
N ARG A 459 -13.57 -0.69 -16.68
CA ARG A 459 -12.99 0.14 -17.74
C ARG A 459 -11.52 -0.18 -17.87
N LEU A 460 -11.20 -1.08 -18.79
CA LEU A 460 -9.84 -1.52 -19.09
C LEU A 460 -9.14 -0.47 -19.96
N GLN A 461 -8.04 0.10 -19.49
CA GLN A 461 -7.37 1.24 -20.12
C GLN A 461 -5.85 1.10 -20.09
N SER A 462 -5.18 1.51 -21.17
CA SER A 462 -3.71 1.59 -21.21
C SER A 462 -3.23 2.71 -20.29
N CYS A 463 -2.16 2.46 -19.54
CA CYS A 463 -1.61 3.42 -18.57
C CYS A 463 -0.10 3.64 -18.82
N PRO A 464 0.30 4.20 -19.98
CA PRO A 464 1.70 4.29 -20.38
C PRO A 464 2.54 5.18 -19.45
N ALA A 465 1.99 6.30 -18.95
CA ALA A 465 2.73 7.24 -18.14
C ALA A 465 3.03 6.65 -16.75
N VAL A 466 2.00 6.13 -16.08
CA VAL A 466 2.13 5.46 -14.78
C VAL A 466 3.02 4.22 -14.90
N SER A 467 2.84 3.42 -15.97
CA SER A 467 3.68 2.23 -16.21
C SER A 467 5.16 2.60 -16.25
N LYS A 468 5.53 3.61 -17.05
CA LYS A 468 6.92 4.05 -17.19
C LYS A 468 7.50 4.56 -15.87
N ALA A 469 6.72 5.35 -15.12
CA ALA A 469 7.14 5.85 -13.82
C ALA A 469 7.39 4.72 -12.83
N MET A 470 6.49 3.74 -12.77
CA MET A 470 6.60 2.60 -11.87
C MET A 470 7.78 1.69 -12.20
N HIS A 471 8.04 1.40 -13.48
CA HIS A 471 9.25 0.66 -13.87
C HIS A 471 10.53 1.42 -13.49
N THR A 472 10.52 2.75 -13.57
CA THR A 472 11.66 3.58 -13.15
C THR A 472 11.87 3.49 -11.63
N ILE A 473 10.80 3.52 -10.83
CA ILE A 473 10.86 3.36 -9.37
C ILE A 473 11.37 1.96 -9.01
N LEU A 474 10.80 0.92 -9.62
CA LEU A 474 11.20 -0.47 -9.41
C LEU A 474 12.68 -0.68 -9.73
N HIS A 475 13.14 -0.19 -10.89
CA HIS A 475 14.54 -0.33 -11.29
C HIS A 475 15.49 0.37 -10.31
N LYS A 476 15.14 1.56 -9.80
CA LYS A 476 15.91 2.23 -8.75
C LYS A 476 15.95 1.40 -7.45
N ALA A 477 14.84 0.79 -7.07
CA ALA A 477 14.78 -0.07 -5.88
C ALA A 477 15.63 -1.33 -6.06
N GLN A 478 15.58 -1.98 -7.23
CA GLN A 478 16.40 -3.14 -7.58
C GLN A 478 17.89 -2.82 -7.55
N GLN A 479 18.31 -1.69 -8.11
CA GLN A 479 19.71 -1.26 -8.06
C GLN A 479 20.21 -1.06 -6.63
N LYS A 480 19.37 -0.49 -5.75
CA LYS A 480 19.72 -0.31 -4.33
C LYS A 480 19.77 -1.63 -3.57
N ALA A 481 18.92 -2.60 -3.93
CA ALA A 481 18.85 -3.90 -3.28
C ALA A 481 20.00 -4.83 -3.66
N GLY A 482 20.58 -4.65 -4.87
CA GLY A 482 21.67 -5.48 -5.40
C GLY A 482 21.19 -6.83 -5.92
N VAL A 483 20.50 -7.60 -5.07
CA VAL A 483 19.77 -8.82 -5.43
C VAL A 483 18.28 -8.55 -5.31
N TRP A 484 17.47 -9.14 -6.18
CA TRP A 484 16.00 -9.02 -6.16
C TRP A 484 15.36 -10.39 -5.94
N VAL A 485 14.43 -10.47 -5.00
CA VAL A 485 13.64 -11.67 -4.68
C VAL A 485 12.20 -11.44 -5.15
N GLY A 486 11.69 -12.43 -5.87
CA GLY A 486 10.36 -12.46 -6.45
C GLY A 486 10.15 -11.67 -7.73
N SER A 487 8.94 -11.76 -8.25
CA SER A 487 8.61 -11.27 -9.59
C SER A 487 8.68 -9.74 -9.70
N SER A 488 9.24 -9.26 -10.81
CA SER A 488 9.30 -7.84 -11.18
C SER A 488 8.08 -7.38 -11.98
N VAL A 489 7.09 -8.26 -12.16
CA VAL A 489 5.90 -7.99 -12.95
C VAL A 489 5.01 -6.93 -12.27
N ILE A 490 4.64 -5.91 -13.03
CA ILE A 490 3.67 -4.88 -12.66
C ILE A 490 2.41 -5.09 -13.52
N HIS A 491 1.27 -5.29 -12.86
CA HIS A 491 -0.05 -5.34 -13.48
C HIS A 491 -0.60 -3.94 -13.62
N LEU A 492 -0.89 -3.53 -14.85
CA LEU A 492 -1.43 -2.21 -15.15
C LEU A 492 -2.09 -2.20 -16.53
N GLY A 493 -3.35 -1.80 -16.60
CA GLY A 493 -4.15 -1.86 -17.82
C GLY A 493 -4.48 -3.28 -18.28
N ASP A 494 -4.59 -4.23 -17.33
CA ASP A 494 -4.94 -5.63 -17.59
C ASP A 494 -6.07 -6.13 -16.67
N SER A 495 -6.44 -7.41 -16.75
CA SER A 495 -7.55 -7.95 -15.95
C SER A 495 -7.33 -7.91 -14.44
N ASN A 496 -6.07 -7.81 -13.96
CA ASN A 496 -5.76 -7.75 -12.53
C ASN A 496 -5.77 -6.31 -12.01
N VAL A 497 -5.34 -5.36 -12.84
CA VAL A 497 -5.34 -3.92 -12.56
C VAL A 497 -5.87 -3.19 -13.81
N PRO A 498 -7.19 -2.97 -13.90
CA PRO A 498 -7.83 -2.52 -15.15
C PRO A 498 -7.41 -1.14 -15.65
N ASN A 499 -7.05 -0.23 -14.74
CA ASN A 499 -6.72 1.15 -15.09
C ASN A 499 -5.84 1.80 -14.01
N ALA A 500 -5.36 3.02 -14.29
CA ALA A 500 -4.43 3.75 -13.43
C ALA A 500 -5.04 4.17 -12.08
N PHE A 501 -6.37 4.33 -12.02
CA PHE A 501 -7.07 4.61 -10.77
C PHE A 501 -7.06 3.40 -9.83
N MET A 502 -7.38 2.21 -10.34
CA MET A 502 -7.30 0.97 -9.55
C MET A 502 -5.87 0.69 -9.07
N PHE A 503 -4.87 1.02 -9.90
CA PHE A 503 -3.46 0.91 -9.53
C PHE A 503 -3.09 1.81 -8.34
N ILE A 504 -3.34 3.12 -8.46
CA ILE A 504 -2.90 4.07 -7.44
C ILE A 504 -3.66 3.87 -6.12
N ASP A 505 -4.93 3.45 -6.19
CA ASP A 505 -5.73 3.18 -5.01
C ASP A 505 -5.24 1.97 -4.20
N LYS A 506 -4.67 0.96 -4.86
CA LYS A 506 -3.99 -0.16 -4.16
C LYS A 506 -2.88 0.38 -3.25
N TYR A 507 -1.95 1.18 -3.78
CA TYR A 507 -0.80 1.64 -2.98
C TYR A 507 -1.15 2.66 -1.88
N ASN A 508 -2.31 3.32 -1.96
CA ASN A 508 -2.82 4.13 -0.83
C ASN A 508 -3.10 3.29 0.43
N GLN A 509 -3.29 1.97 0.28
CA GLN A 509 -3.62 1.08 1.39
C GLN A 509 -2.40 0.73 2.26
N VAL A 510 -1.17 0.86 1.74
CA VAL A 510 0.06 0.51 2.48
C VAL A 510 0.09 1.17 3.86
N ALA A 511 -0.13 2.49 3.91
CA ALA A 511 -0.12 3.23 5.16
C ALA A 511 -1.27 2.80 6.10
N ARG A 512 -2.43 2.43 5.55
CA ARG A 512 -3.59 1.96 6.32
C ARG A 512 -3.34 0.61 6.98
N ILE A 513 -2.53 -0.23 6.34
CA ILE A 513 -2.10 -1.53 6.89
C ILE A 513 -1.02 -1.33 7.95
N LEU A 514 0.02 -0.55 7.64
CA LEU A 514 1.19 -0.46 8.51
C LEU A 514 0.96 0.40 9.76
N ASN A 515 0.21 1.51 9.66
CA ASN A 515 0.03 2.44 10.78
C ASN A 515 -0.60 1.79 12.03
N PRO A 516 -1.68 0.99 11.93
CA PRO A 516 -2.26 0.34 13.10
C PRO A 516 -1.32 -0.66 13.78
N ILE A 517 -0.48 -1.37 13.00
CA ILE A 517 0.53 -2.29 13.52
C ILE A 517 1.58 -1.51 14.30
N ILE A 518 2.11 -0.43 13.72
CA ILE A 518 3.10 0.44 14.36
C ILE A 518 2.54 1.05 15.65
N LEU A 519 1.29 1.55 15.60
CA LEU A 519 0.61 2.12 16.76
C LEU A 519 0.51 1.10 17.90
N CYS A 520 0.16 -0.15 17.57
CA CYS A 520 0.15 -1.25 18.51
C CYS A 520 1.55 -1.45 19.11
N LEU A 521 2.58 -1.64 18.28
CA LEU A 521 3.95 -1.90 18.72
C LEU A 521 4.52 -0.80 19.62
N GLU A 522 4.28 0.48 19.29
CA GLU A 522 4.76 1.64 20.04
C GLU A 522 4.04 1.80 21.38
N LYS A 523 2.77 1.40 21.49
CA LYS A 523 1.97 1.53 22.71
C LYS A 523 2.07 0.36 23.69
N ILE A 524 2.65 -0.78 23.29
CA ILE A 524 2.78 -1.95 24.19
C ILE A 524 3.49 -1.57 25.49
N GLU A 525 4.57 -0.79 25.42
CA GLU A 525 5.30 -0.34 26.62
C GLU A 525 4.45 0.55 27.53
N ASP A 526 3.56 1.37 26.95
CA ASP A 526 2.69 2.25 27.71
C ASP A 526 1.57 1.49 28.42
N ILE A 527 0.91 0.53 27.75
CA ILE A 527 -0.14 -0.27 28.37
C ILE A 527 0.43 -1.25 29.41
N ALA A 528 1.68 -1.70 29.23
CA ALA A 528 2.39 -2.56 30.18
C ALA A 528 2.81 -1.84 31.48
N LYS A 529 2.49 -0.54 31.64
CA LYS A 529 2.59 0.18 32.93
C LYS A 529 1.50 -0.24 33.91
N ASP A 530 0.38 -0.76 33.41
CA ASP A 530 -0.65 -1.39 34.25
C ASP A 530 -0.17 -2.79 34.67
N GLU A 531 -0.24 -3.08 35.98
CA GLU A 531 0.30 -4.33 36.54
C GLU A 531 -0.43 -5.58 36.03
N GLY A 532 -1.75 -5.49 35.80
CA GLY A 532 -2.55 -6.61 35.31
C GLY A 532 -2.23 -6.93 33.85
N ILE A 533 -2.13 -5.90 33.01
CA ILE A 533 -1.73 -6.05 31.61
C ILE A 533 -0.29 -6.54 31.52
N HIS A 534 0.61 -6.04 32.37
CA HIS A 534 1.99 -6.50 32.41
C HIS A 534 2.11 -7.99 32.73
N ALA A 535 1.36 -8.46 33.74
CA ALA A 535 1.31 -9.88 34.10
C ALA A 535 0.78 -10.73 32.93
N TYR A 536 -0.32 -10.31 32.30
CA TYR A 536 -0.86 -10.99 31.11
C TYR A 536 0.17 -11.10 29.98
N ILE A 537 0.87 -10.00 29.65
CA ILE A 537 1.89 -9.97 28.59
C ILE A 537 3.06 -10.89 28.93
N ARG A 538 3.53 -10.86 30.19
CA ARG A 538 4.62 -11.72 30.66
C ARG A 538 4.24 -13.19 30.59
N ASP A 539 3.07 -13.55 31.10
CA ASP A 539 2.66 -14.94 31.28
C ASP A 539 2.24 -15.57 29.94
N THR A 540 1.67 -14.80 29.02
CA THR A 540 1.20 -15.30 27.71
C THR A 540 2.27 -15.21 26.63
N PHE A 541 3.06 -14.14 26.61
CA PHE A 541 3.99 -13.84 25.51
C PHE A 541 5.45 -13.78 25.95
N GLY A 542 5.79 -14.06 27.20
CA GLY A 542 7.19 -13.99 27.67
C GLY A 542 7.74 -12.55 27.82
N GLY A 543 6.87 -11.54 27.79
CA GLY A 543 7.22 -10.14 28.05
C GLY A 543 7.06 -9.22 26.83
N VAL A 544 7.29 -7.92 27.06
CA VAL A 544 7.03 -6.86 26.07
C VAL A 544 7.84 -7.02 24.79
N ASN A 545 9.14 -7.29 24.91
CA ASN A 545 10.02 -7.44 23.75
C ASN A 545 9.63 -8.66 22.90
N ASN A 546 9.31 -9.77 23.57
CA ASN A 546 8.91 -11.00 22.90
C ASN A 546 7.55 -10.84 22.22
N LEU A 547 6.57 -10.19 22.86
CA LEU A 547 5.29 -9.82 22.23
C LEU A 547 5.46 -8.95 20.98
N GLN A 548 6.28 -7.90 21.04
CA GLN A 548 6.59 -7.07 19.87
C GLN A 548 7.15 -7.93 18.74
N LYS A 549 8.11 -8.81 19.06
CA LYS A 549 8.73 -9.73 18.12
C LYS A 549 7.74 -10.74 17.52
N THR A 550 6.85 -11.32 18.33
CA THR A 550 5.80 -12.25 17.88
C THR A 550 4.89 -11.58 16.86
N ILE A 551 4.43 -10.35 17.13
CA ILE A 551 3.56 -9.59 16.21
C ILE A 551 4.27 -9.35 14.87
N VAL A 552 5.51 -8.85 14.90
CA VAL A 552 6.22 -8.56 13.65
C VAL A 552 6.66 -9.82 12.91
N CYS A 553 6.99 -10.90 13.61
CA CYS A 553 7.30 -12.20 13.00
C CYS A 553 6.09 -12.73 12.22
N ASP A 554 4.91 -12.76 12.84
CA ASP A 554 3.68 -13.22 12.17
C ASP A 554 3.34 -12.34 10.97
N PHE A 555 3.43 -11.01 11.11
CA PHE A 555 3.21 -10.09 10.00
C PHE A 555 4.22 -10.32 8.86
N PHE A 556 5.52 -10.39 9.15
CA PHE A 556 6.56 -10.56 8.15
C PHE A 556 6.51 -11.92 7.41
N ARG A 557 5.99 -12.97 8.05
CA ARG A 557 5.71 -14.24 7.39
C ARG A 557 4.45 -14.14 6.54
N MET A 558 3.32 -13.87 7.19
CA MET A 558 1.99 -14.13 6.64
C MET A 558 1.45 -12.97 5.79
N ALA A 559 1.96 -11.75 5.95
CA ALA A 559 1.60 -10.62 5.08
C ALA A 559 2.39 -10.60 3.77
N PHE A 560 3.37 -11.49 3.60
CA PHE A 560 4.27 -11.57 2.45
C PHE A 560 4.43 -13.01 1.94
N ASP A 561 3.37 -13.82 2.05
CA ASP A 561 3.38 -15.26 1.74
C ASP A 561 2.72 -15.62 0.40
N GLY A 562 2.28 -14.63 -0.37
CA GLY A 562 1.56 -14.79 -1.64
C GLY A 562 0.08 -15.20 -1.49
N SER A 563 -0.46 -15.23 -0.28
CA SER A 563 -1.88 -15.52 -0.01
C SER A 563 -2.81 -14.37 -0.44
N GLY A 564 -4.12 -14.62 -0.45
CA GLY A 564 -5.16 -13.60 -0.67
C GLY A 564 -5.68 -13.47 -2.10
N ALA A 565 -5.12 -14.17 -3.08
CA ALA A 565 -5.62 -14.16 -4.45
C ALA A 565 -6.52 -15.37 -4.76
N ASP A 566 -7.47 -15.16 -5.68
CA ASP A 566 -8.53 -16.12 -6.01
C ASP A 566 -8.04 -17.42 -6.66
N ASN A 567 -6.84 -17.41 -7.26
CA ASN A 567 -6.23 -18.57 -7.89
C ASN A 567 -4.70 -18.50 -7.79
N PHE A 568 -4.02 -19.62 -8.07
CA PHE A 568 -2.54 -19.69 -8.07
C PHE A 568 -1.86 -18.76 -9.10
N PHE A 569 -2.61 -18.27 -10.10
CA PHE A 569 -2.10 -17.39 -11.15
C PHE A 569 -2.03 -15.92 -10.71
N SER A 570 -2.99 -15.51 -9.89
CA SER A 570 -3.09 -14.18 -9.29
C SER A 570 -2.42 -14.14 -7.91
N ALA A 571 -2.18 -15.30 -7.31
CA ALA A 571 -1.31 -15.48 -6.15
C ALA A 571 0.14 -15.43 -6.61
N GLY A 572 0.98 -14.64 -5.94
CA GLY A 572 2.38 -14.60 -6.33
C GLY A 572 3.14 -13.39 -5.84
N SER A 573 4.40 -13.36 -6.23
CA SER A 573 5.36 -12.36 -5.79
C SER A 573 5.47 -11.12 -6.68
N CYS A 574 4.56 -10.99 -7.65
CA CYS A 574 4.46 -9.80 -8.49
C CYS A 574 4.29 -8.55 -7.63
N ILE A 575 4.64 -7.40 -8.19
CA ILE A 575 4.75 -6.15 -7.42
C ILE A 575 3.43 -5.79 -6.76
N ASP A 576 2.32 -5.94 -7.50
CA ASP A 576 0.98 -5.68 -6.99
C ASP A 576 0.45 -6.82 -6.09
N GLY A 577 0.91 -8.06 -6.33
CA GLY A 577 0.53 -9.24 -5.55
C GLY A 577 1.06 -9.22 -4.12
N ARG A 578 2.20 -8.56 -3.88
CA ARG A 578 2.77 -8.34 -2.54
C ARG A 578 1.78 -7.69 -1.57
N LEU A 579 0.95 -6.77 -2.06
CA LEU A 579 -0.02 -6.07 -1.22
C LEU A 579 -1.26 -6.92 -0.92
N THR A 580 -1.62 -7.83 -1.83
CA THR A 580 -2.76 -8.74 -1.66
C THR A 580 -2.60 -9.62 -0.42
N SER A 581 -1.40 -10.13 -0.17
CA SER A 581 -1.10 -10.94 1.03
C SER A 581 -1.20 -10.13 2.31
N ALA A 582 -0.74 -8.88 2.29
CA ALA A 582 -0.87 -7.98 3.44
C ALA A 582 -2.34 -7.66 3.76
N TRP A 583 -3.18 -7.51 2.75
CA TRP A 583 -4.62 -7.36 2.94
C TRP A 583 -5.27 -8.62 3.52
N ASN A 584 -4.87 -9.80 3.02
CA ASN A 584 -5.34 -11.08 3.57
C ASN A 584 -4.91 -11.28 5.03
N TRP A 585 -3.72 -10.82 5.42
CA TRP A 585 -3.32 -10.81 6.83
C TRP A 585 -4.24 -9.92 7.68
N CYS A 586 -4.58 -8.73 7.18
CA CYS A 586 -5.49 -7.82 7.86
C CYS A 586 -6.87 -8.42 8.10
N SER A 587 -7.41 -9.16 7.13
CA SER A 587 -8.72 -9.83 7.26
C SER A 587 -8.72 -10.98 8.28
N GLN A 588 -7.54 -11.44 8.70
CA GLN A 588 -7.37 -12.53 9.66
C GLN A 588 -6.91 -12.04 11.04
N ILE A 589 -6.76 -10.73 11.25
CA ILE A 589 -6.18 -10.18 12.49
C ILE A 589 -6.95 -10.62 13.74
N GLU A 590 -8.27 -10.75 13.66
CA GLU A 590 -9.14 -11.15 14.76
C GLU A 590 -8.90 -12.59 15.23
N LYS A 591 -8.30 -13.42 14.38
CA LYS A 591 -7.96 -14.82 14.65
C LYS A 591 -6.58 -14.97 15.29
N LYS A 592 -5.78 -13.90 15.33
CA LYS A 592 -4.42 -13.94 15.86
C LYS A 592 -4.44 -13.88 17.39
N PRO A 593 -3.56 -14.65 18.08
CA PRO A 593 -3.55 -14.71 19.55
C PRO A 593 -3.24 -13.35 20.21
N PHE A 594 -2.54 -12.46 19.50
CA PHE A 594 -2.22 -11.10 19.95
C PHE A 594 -3.28 -10.05 19.59
N PHE A 595 -4.43 -10.44 19.03
CA PHE A 595 -5.53 -9.50 18.73
C PHE A 595 -6.01 -8.69 19.95
N PRO A 596 -6.12 -9.25 21.17
CA PRO A 596 -6.47 -8.46 22.36
C PRO A 596 -5.52 -7.28 22.62
N ILE A 597 -4.23 -7.42 22.26
CA ILE A 597 -3.23 -6.34 22.40
C ILE A 597 -3.54 -5.19 21.42
N PHE A 598 -3.98 -5.51 20.19
CA PHE A 598 -4.43 -4.48 19.26
C PHE A 598 -5.60 -3.68 19.86
N LEU A 599 -6.60 -4.36 20.45
CA LEU A 599 -7.72 -3.67 21.09
C LEU A 599 -7.26 -2.80 22.26
N LEU A 600 -6.37 -3.30 23.13
CA LEU A 600 -5.84 -2.55 24.28
C LEU A 600 -5.02 -1.33 23.88
N THR A 601 -4.39 -1.34 22.70
CA THR A 601 -3.62 -0.20 22.16
C THR A 601 -4.48 0.81 21.39
N GLY A 602 -5.79 0.56 21.29
CA GLY A 602 -6.77 1.46 20.67
C GLY A 602 -7.02 1.19 19.19
N PHE A 603 -6.82 -0.05 18.73
CA PHE A 603 -7.17 -0.47 17.38
C PHE A 603 -8.69 -0.43 17.15
N THR A 604 -9.12 0.25 16.09
CA THR A 604 -10.54 0.32 15.67
C THR A 604 -10.79 -0.35 14.31
N GLY A 605 -9.75 -0.87 13.66
CA GLY A 605 -9.82 -1.43 12.31
C GLY A 605 -8.76 -0.84 11.37
N PHE A 606 -8.47 -1.56 10.28
CA PHE A 606 -7.60 -1.06 9.20
C PHE A 606 -8.29 -0.07 8.29
N ASP A 607 -9.63 0.00 8.35
CA ASP A 607 -10.38 0.87 7.46
C ASP A 607 -10.35 2.35 7.85
N GLY A 608 -9.85 2.69 9.04
CA GLY A 608 -9.68 4.06 9.50
C GLY A 608 -10.99 4.83 9.69
N GLU A 609 -12.14 4.14 9.75
CA GLU A 609 -13.37 4.74 10.25
C GLU A 609 -13.25 4.88 11.77
N THR A 610 -12.68 5.99 12.22
CA THR A 610 -13.05 6.53 13.52
C THR A 610 -14.52 6.91 13.43
N TRP A 611 -15.38 6.21 14.17
CA TRP A 611 -16.71 6.71 14.51
C TRP A 611 -16.50 8.02 15.28
N SER A 612 -16.61 9.15 14.58
CA SER A 612 -16.63 10.49 15.17
C SER A 612 -17.71 11.34 14.53
#